data_AF-A0A812YLC3-F1
#
_entry.id   AF-A0A812YLC3-F1
#
_cell.length_a   1.000
_cell.length_b   1.000
_cell.length_c   1.000
_cell.angle_alpha   90.00
_cell.angle_beta   90.00
_cell.angle_gamma   90.00
#
_symmetry.space_group_name_H-M   'P 1'
#
loop_
_entity.id
_entity.type
_entity.pdbx_description
1 polymer ?
#
loop_
_entity_poly.entity_id
_entity_poly.type
_entity_poly.pdbx_seq_one_letter_code
_entity_poly.pdbx_strand_id
1 'polypeptide(L)'
;MDDDVWPLTCGHLACFQCLGMYLESQIQSMKSSLKYHLPCIYAPACSHEMRFQDASSMSAALRNLWKDLQRRERLIRNAKYEVLECPQPGCVGVAYKERGRRSAMCFLCEHTWEANADGTDDDGQKANFDGRRVRKCPKCQAPIEKNGGCNHMHCTRCGRHFDWTASQSAGDPNAAASHDASPREGGFQHFDPHNLFGGHAQAVFGQVFGNMQNWQQQAEEHHARAAEAHAAHQEAHARAEQQARAAHEQAQQQARAAHEAAQARARAEAPNPGNFFSNFMGGQGPGGFDQAFDQVFAN
;
A
#
# COMPACT_ATOMS: atom_id res chain seq x y z
N MET A 1 -37.73 -12.05 -4.85
CA MET A 1 -36.58 -11.39 -5.54
C MET A 1 -36.30 -10.19 -4.66
N ASP A 2 -35.83 -10.48 -3.46
CA ASP A 2 -35.89 -9.57 -2.34
C ASP A 2 -34.57 -8.80 -2.27
N ASP A 3 -34.64 -7.53 -2.65
CA ASP A 3 -33.86 -6.39 -2.16
C ASP A 3 -32.44 -6.67 -1.63
N ASP A 4 -31.46 -6.79 -2.53
CA ASP A 4 -30.02 -6.75 -2.24
C ASP A 4 -29.54 -5.32 -1.89
N VAL A 5 -30.27 -4.64 -1.01
CA VAL A 5 -30.04 -3.24 -0.64
C VAL A 5 -29.54 -3.18 0.81
N TRP A 6 -28.36 -2.59 0.99
CA TRP A 6 -27.73 -2.40 2.28
C TRP A 6 -28.06 -1.03 2.86
N PRO A 7 -28.67 -0.96 4.07
CA PRO A 7 -28.91 0.30 4.75
C PRO A 7 -27.66 0.80 5.46
N LEU A 8 -27.21 2.00 5.10
CA LEU A 8 -26.15 2.72 5.79
C LEU A 8 -26.70 3.40 7.06
N THR A 9 -25.82 3.67 8.02
CA THR A 9 -26.16 4.33 9.29
C THR A 9 -26.67 5.76 9.16
N CYS A 10 -26.47 6.38 7.99
CA CYS A 10 -27.07 7.67 7.62
C CYS A 10 -28.47 7.56 7.00
N GLY A 11 -29.01 6.36 6.84
CA GLY A 11 -30.31 6.11 6.18
C GLY A 11 -30.22 5.97 4.66
N HIS A 12 -29.05 6.21 4.05
CA HIS A 12 -28.84 5.95 2.64
C HIS A 12 -28.80 4.46 2.31
N LEU A 13 -29.27 4.13 1.12
CA LEU A 13 -29.32 2.77 0.61
C LEU A 13 -28.31 2.59 -0.52
N ALA A 14 -27.62 1.44 -0.54
CA ALA A 14 -26.72 1.06 -1.62
C ALA A 14 -26.83 -0.44 -1.88
N CYS A 15 -26.77 -0.89 -3.13
CA CYS A 15 -26.73 -2.33 -3.39
C CYS A 15 -25.37 -2.93 -3.00
N PHE A 16 -25.35 -4.24 -2.72
CA PHE A 16 -24.13 -4.95 -2.29
C PHE A 16 -22.94 -4.72 -3.22
N GLN A 17 -23.18 -4.77 -4.54
CA GLN A 17 -22.15 -4.59 -5.55
C GLN A 17 -21.57 -3.17 -5.58
N CYS A 18 -22.43 -2.15 -5.54
CA CYS A 18 -21.98 -0.75 -5.54
C CYS A 18 -21.19 -0.44 -4.28
N LEU A 19 -21.66 -0.93 -3.14
CA LEU A 19 -20.97 -0.74 -1.86
C LEU A 19 -19.61 -1.47 -1.86
N GLY A 20 -19.54 -2.70 -2.37
CA GLY A 20 -18.28 -3.44 -2.52
C GLY A 20 -17.23 -2.69 -3.34
N MET A 21 -17.60 -2.24 -4.55
CA MET A 21 -16.69 -1.47 -5.42
C MET A 21 -16.23 -0.16 -4.77
N TYR A 22 -17.15 0.54 -4.11
CA TYR A 22 -16.81 1.76 -3.39
C TYR A 22 -15.82 1.48 -2.26
N LEU A 23 -16.05 0.47 -1.43
CA LEU A 23 -15.15 0.09 -0.34
C LEU A 23 -13.75 -0.27 -0.85
N GLU A 24 -13.65 -0.99 -1.97
CA GLU A 24 -12.37 -1.31 -2.60
C GLU A 24 -11.66 -0.04 -3.10
N SER A 25 -12.38 0.91 -3.69
CA SER A 25 -11.81 2.19 -4.13
C SER A 25 -11.19 2.99 -2.96
N GLN A 26 -11.73 2.85 -1.75
CA GLN A 26 -11.22 3.55 -0.57
C GLN A 26 -9.90 2.97 -0.04
N ILE A 27 -9.55 1.73 -0.37
CA ILE A 27 -8.36 1.04 0.14
C ILE A 27 -7.08 1.84 -0.17
N GLN A 28 -6.94 2.34 -1.40
CA GLN A 28 -5.73 3.08 -1.79
C GLN A 28 -5.64 4.45 -1.11
N SER A 29 -6.79 5.12 -0.94
CA SER A 29 -6.89 6.37 -0.18
C SER A 29 -6.48 6.16 1.29
N MET A 30 -6.95 5.08 1.92
CA MET A 30 -6.58 4.72 3.29
C MET A 30 -5.10 4.37 3.43
N LYS A 31 -4.52 3.65 2.47
CA LYS A 31 -3.08 3.33 2.46
C LYS A 31 -2.21 4.59 2.36
N SER A 32 -2.57 5.52 1.49
CA SER A 32 -1.80 6.76 1.27
C SER A 32 -1.94 7.75 2.41
N SER A 33 -3.14 7.92 2.94
CA SER A 33 -3.41 8.82 4.07
C SER A 33 -3.01 8.23 5.43
N LEU A 34 -2.78 6.92 5.49
CA LEU A 34 -2.50 6.14 6.71
C LEU A 34 -3.59 6.32 7.78
N LYS A 35 -4.83 6.55 7.34
CA LYS A 35 -6.01 6.77 8.17
C LYS A 35 -7.10 5.79 7.76
N TYR A 36 -7.88 5.34 8.72
CA TYR A 36 -9.02 4.44 8.50
C TYR A 36 -10.36 5.20 8.41
N HIS A 37 -10.38 6.32 7.70
CA HIS A 37 -11.60 7.10 7.49
C HIS A 37 -12.43 6.49 6.35
N LEU A 38 -13.72 6.22 6.60
CA LEU A 38 -14.61 5.61 5.63
C LEU A 38 -15.87 6.47 5.44
N PRO A 39 -15.87 7.39 4.46
CA PRO A 39 -17.03 8.24 4.23
C PRO A 39 -18.18 7.45 3.62
N CYS A 40 -19.40 7.98 3.73
CA CYS A 40 -20.55 7.50 2.98
C CYS A 40 -20.28 7.53 1.46
N ILE A 41 -20.82 6.56 0.72
CA ILE A 41 -20.73 6.50 -0.76
C ILE A 41 -21.30 7.75 -1.45
N TYR A 42 -22.20 8.46 -0.80
CA TYR A 42 -22.78 9.72 -1.29
C TYR A 42 -21.97 10.96 -0.86
N ALA A 43 -20.75 10.82 -0.34
CA ALA A 43 -19.87 11.96 -0.10
C ALA A 43 -19.51 12.68 -1.43
N PRO A 44 -19.42 14.02 -1.45
CA PRO A 44 -19.49 14.95 -0.32
C PRO A 44 -20.92 15.37 0.07
N ALA A 45 -21.97 14.92 -0.62
CA ALA A 45 -23.36 15.27 -0.29
C ALA A 45 -23.82 14.71 1.07
N CYS A 46 -23.18 13.63 1.53
CA CYS A 46 -23.34 13.08 2.88
C CYS A 46 -22.00 13.14 3.64
N SER A 47 -21.98 13.77 4.82
CA SER A 47 -20.80 13.85 5.70
C SER A 47 -20.71 12.73 6.73
N HIS A 48 -21.59 11.72 6.64
CA HIS A 48 -21.63 10.64 7.61
C HIS A 48 -20.52 9.63 7.37
N GLU A 49 -19.83 9.23 8.45
CA GLU A 49 -18.86 8.14 8.41
C GLU A 49 -19.59 6.80 8.54
N MET A 50 -19.25 5.87 7.66
CA MET A 50 -19.76 4.51 7.73
C MET A 50 -19.11 3.76 8.88
N ARG A 51 -19.88 2.90 9.55
CA ARG A 51 -19.33 2.01 10.57
C ARG A 51 -18.46 0.94 9.93
N PHE A 52 -17.32 0.66 10.55
CA PHE A 52 -16.42 -0.40 10.10
C PHE A 52 -17.10 -1.77 10.01
N GLN A 53 -17.98 -2.09 10.96
CA GLN A 53 -18.67 -3.37 11.01
C GLN A 53 -19.42 -3.66 9.70
N ASP A 54 -20.13 -2.66 9.18
CA ASP A 54 -20.90 -2.72 7.95
C ASP A 54 -20.01 -2.90 6.71
N ALA A 55 -18.83 -2.30 6.72
CA ALA A 55 -17.87 -2.37 5.62
C ALA A 55 -16.99 -3.64 5.64
N SER A 56 -16.71 -4.14 6.84
CA SER A 56 -15.79 -5.25 7.07
C SER A 56 -16.33 -6.57 6.54
N SER A 57 -17.65 -6.77 6.58
CA SER A 57 -18.31 -7.99 6.09
C SER A 57 -18.14 -8.15 4.58
N MET A 58 -18.01 -7.04 3.85
CA MET A 58 -18.10 -7.00 2.39
C MET A 58 -16.75 -7.14 1.67
N SER A 59 -15.65 -6.73 2.28
CA SER A 59 -14.31 -6.83 1.68
C SER A 59 -13.27 -7.36 2.67
N ALA A 60 -12.69 -8.51 2.34
CA ALA A 60 -11.57 -9.08 3.10
C ALA A 60 -10.34 -8.16 3.06
N ALA A 61 -10.08 -7.51 1.91
CA ALA A 61 -8.95 -6.60 1.74
C ALA A 61 -9.09 -5.36 2.65
N LEU A 62 -10.28 -4.74 2.69
CA LEU A 62 -10.55 -3.62 3.60
C LEU A 62 -10.43 -4.04 5.06
N ARG A 63 -10.97 -5.20 5.42
CA ARG A 63 -10.91 -5.75 6.78
C ARG A 63 -9.47 -5.95 7.25
N ASN A 64 -8.60 -6.45 6.37
CA ASN A 64 -7.19 -6.65 6.67
C ASN A 64 -6.45 -5.32 6.80
N LEU A 65 -6.65 -4.39 5.85
CA LEU A 65 -6.06 -3.05 5.92
C LEU A 65 -6.46 -2.30 7.20
N TRP A 66 -7.72 -2.40 7.61
CA TRP A 66 -8.19 -1.77 8.84
C TRP A 66 -7.48 -2.32 10.08
N LYS A 67 -7.35 -3.65 10.18
CA LYS A 67 -6.59 -4.30 11.26
C LYS A 67 -5.13 -3.85 11.27
N ASP A 68 -4.53 -3.73 10.09
CA ASP A 68 -3.16 -3.26 9.91
C ASP A 68 -2.98 -1.81 10.36
N LEU A 69 -3.89 -0.91 9.99
CA LEU A 69 -3.88 0.48 10.42
C LEU A 69 -4.12 0.62 11.94
N GLN A 70 -5.01 -0.19 12.53
CA GLN A 70 -5.20 -0.22 13.98
C GLN A 70 -3.96 -0.76 14.71
N ARG A 71 -3.31 -1.79 14.16
CA ARG A 71 -2.08 -2.35 14.72
C ARG A 71 -0.93 -1.34 14.63
N ARG A 72 -0.80 -0.66 13.49
CA ARG A 72 0.11 0.47 13.28
C ARG A 72 -0.09 1.56 14.34
N GLU A 73 -1.32 2.03 14.53
CA GLU A 73 -1.63 3.07 15.52
C GLU A 73 -1.19 2.65 16.93
N ARG A 74 -1.44 1.39 17.32
CA ARG A 74 -1.01 0.84 18.61
C ARG A 74 0.52 0.79 18.76
N LEU A 75 1.23 0.38 17.71
CA LEU A 75 2.70 0.33 17.70
C LEU A 75 3.28 1.74 17.86
N ILE A 76 2.78 2.70 17.10
CA ILE A 76 3.23 4.10 17.18
C ILE A 76 2.96 4.66 18.59
N ARG A 77 1.76 4.43 19.14
CA ARG A 77 1.37 4.93 20.46
C ARG A 77 2.25 4.40 21.59
N ASN A 78 2.68 3.14 21.48
CA ASN A 78 3.47 2.46 22.51
C ASN A 78 4.98 2.41 22.18
N ALA A 79 5.43 3.19 21.20
CA ALA A 79 6.81 3.16 20.75
C ALA A 79 7.76 3.69 21.84
N LYS A 80 8.73 2.85 22.22
CA LYS A 80 9.84 3.24 23.12
C LYS A 80 11.06 3.78 22.37
N TYR A 81 11.12 3.47 21.08
CA TYR A 81 12.23 3.78 20.19
C TYR A 81 11.70 4.62 19.02
N GLU A 82 12.61 5.16 18.22
CA GLU A 82 12.25 5.84 16.98
C GLU A 82 11.49 4.88 16.05
N VAL A 83 10.40 5.37 15.46
CA VAL A 83 9.54 4.60 14.57
C VAL A 83 9.98 4.86 13.13
N LEU A 84 10.23 3.77 12.40
CA LEU A 84 10.57 3.79 10.99
C LEU A 84 9.37 3.31 10.16
N GLU A 85 9.14 3.97 9.02
CA GLU A 85 8.14 3.54 8.05
C GLU A 85 8.63 2.35 7.25
N CYS A 86 7.73 1.42 6.94
CA CYS A 86 8.06 0.30 6.06
C CYS A 86 8.29 0.82 4.62
N PRO A 87 9.43 0.49 3.98
CA PRO A 87 9.70 0.93 2.60
C PRO A 87 8.93 0.12 1.54
N GLN A 88 8.25 -0.97 1.92
CA GLN A 88 7.52 -1.81 0.96
C GLN A 88 6.33 -1.06 0.35
N PRO A 89 6.21 -1.01 -0.99
CA PRO A 89 5.08 -0.39 -1.66
C PRO A 89 3.75 -0.96 -1.18
N GLY A 90 2.83 -0.09 -0.76
CA GLY A 90 1.49 -0.47 -0.32
C GLY A 90 1.42 -1.12 1.07
N CYS A 91 2.53 -1.28 1.77
CA CYS A 91 2.54 -1.66 3.18
C CYS A 91 2.32 -0.42 4.07
N VAL A 92 1.42 -0.52 5.05
CA VAL A 92 1.19 0.53 6.05
C VAL A 92 1.93 0.27 7.37
N GLY A 93 2.88 -0.67 7.36
CA GLY A 93 3.56 -1.12 8.56
C GLY A 93 4.65 -0.18 9.04
N VAL A 94 5.09 -0.41 10.27
CA VAL A 94 6.19 0.33 10.92
C VAL A 94 7.18 -0.66 11.52
N ALA A 95 8.38 -0.16 11.83
CA ALA A 95 9.41 -0.85 12.59
C ALA A 95 9.96 0.08 13.68
N TYR A 96 10.75 -0.48 14.60
CA TYR A 96 11.47 0.29 15.60
C TYR A 96 12.96 0.31 15.29
N LYS A 97 13.59 1.47 15.52
CA LYS A 97 15.03 1.64 15.46
C LYS A 97 15.63 1.46 16.86
N GLU A 98 16.04 0.24 17.17
CA GLU A 98 16.73 -0.05 18.42
C GLU A 98 18.19 0.42 18.37
N ARG A 99 18.70 0.98 19.47
CA ARG A 99 20.12 1.37 19.57
C ARG A 99 21.00 0.13 19.40
N GLY A 100 21.99 0.22 18.53
CA GLY A 100 22.92 -0.87 18.23
C GLY A 100 22.42 -1.92 17.24
N ARG A 101 21.14 -1.89 16.83
CA ARG A 101 20.66 -2.70 15.71
C ARG A 101 20.76 -1.91 14.40
N ARG A 102 21.42 -2.51 13.42
CA ARG A 102 21.54 -1.96 12.06
C ARG A 102 20.36 -2.33 11.16
N SER A 103 19.58 -3.32 11.53
CA SER A 103 18.40 -3.75 10.77
C SER A 103 17.10 -3.39 11.49
N ALA A 104 16.12 -2.98 10.71
CA ALA A 104 14.73 -2.78 11.11
C ALA A 104 13.86 -3.82 10.41
N MET A 105 12.84 -4.31 11.10
CA MET A 105 11.89 -5.30 10.58
C MET A 105 10.47 -4.77 10.75
N CYS A 106 9.70 -4.76 9.67
CA CYS A 106 8.31 -4.33 9.70
C CYS A 106 7.46 -5.29 10.53
N PHE A 107 6.68 -4.76 11.48
CA PHE A 107 5.78 -5.57 12.31
C PHE A 107 4.58 -6.17 11.55
N LEU A 108 4.30 -5.71 10.33
CA LEU A 108 3.16 -6.17 9.53
C LEU A 108 3.57 -7.15 8.43
N CYS A 109 4.51 -6.77 7.56
CA CYS A 109 4.93 -7.60 6.42
C CYS A 109 6.26 -8.30 6.62
N GLU A 110 6.91 -8.15 7.78
CA GLU A 110 8.19 -8.78 8.13
C GLU A 110 9.37 -8.41 7.22
N HIS A 111 9.16 -7.50 6.27
CA HIS A 111 10.23 -6.96 5.45
C HIS A 111 11.30 -6.34 6.33
N THR A 112 12.55 -6.66 6.05
CA THR A 112 13.72 -6.21 6.81
C THR A 112 14.58 -5.30 5.94
N TRP A 113 15.05 -4.19 6.49
CA TRP A 113 15.91 -3.23 5.82
C TRP A 113 16.95 -2.64 6.78
N GLU A 114 17.94 -1.94 6.23
CA GLU A 114 18.95 -1.25 7.04
C GLU A 114 18.36 0.03 7.66
N ALA A 115 18.35 0.10 8.99
CA ALA A 115 17.79 1.21 9.76
C ALA A 115 18.66 2.49 9.72
N ASN A 116 19.91 2.36 9.28
CA ASN A 116 20.93 3.42 9.22
C ASN A 116 21.50 3.55 7.81
N ALA A 117 20.66 3.76 6.79
CA ALA A 117 21.14 3.98 5.42
C ALA A 117 22.08 5.20 5.30
N ASP A 118 22.01 6.15 6.25
CA ASP A 118 22.80 7.38 6.27
C ASP A 118 24.18 7.23 6.97
N GLY A 119 24.57 6.02 7.39
CA GLY A 119 25.95 5.70 7.77
C GLY A 119 26.49 6.34 9.07
N THR A 120 25.68 7.06 9.85
CA THR A 120 26.13 7.60 11.15
C THR A 120 25.65 6.71 12.28
N ASP A 121 26.55 5.88 12.80
CA ASP A 121 26.49 5.47 14.20
C ASP A 121 26.52 6.79 15.01
N ASP A 122 25.43 7.11 15.72
CA ASP A 122 25.20 8.40 16.40
C ASP A 122 26.13 8.57 17.62
N ASP A 123 27.40 8.77 17.35
CA ASP A 123 28.38 9.35 18.27
C ASP A 123 28.41 10.87 18.04
N GLY A 124 27.35 11.56 18.45
CA GLY A 124 27.44 12.93 18.95
C GLY A 124 27.79 14.05 17.96
N GLN A 125 27.69 13.86 16.64
CA GLN A 125 27.81 14.98 15.69
C GLN A 125 26.51 15.19 14.93
N LYS A 126 25.68 16.08 15.48
CA LYS A 126 24.48 16.60 14.81
C LYS A 126 24.88 17.21 13.47
N ALA A 127 24.36 16.67 12.38
CA ALA A 127 24.42 17.29 11.07
C ALA A 127 23.89 18.72 11.18
N ASN A 128 24.73 19.67 10.80
CA ASN A 128 24.42 21.09 10.78
C ASN A 128 23.46 21.36 9.61
N PHE A 129 22.17 21.08 9.80
CA PHE A 129 21.14 21.45 8.83
C PHE A 129 21.03 22.97 8.81
N ASP A 130 21.23 23.56 7.64
CA ASP A 130 21.09 24.99 7.38
C ASP A 130 19.68 25.46 7.78
N GLY A 131 19.55 25.97 9.01
CA GLY A 131 18.29 26.27 9.73
C GLY A 131 17.43 27.38 9.11
N ARG A 132 17.76 27.81 7.90
CA ARG A 132 17.09 28.87 7.16
C ARG A 132 15.87 28.39 6.36
N ARG A 133 15.80 27.09 6.04
CA ARG A 133 14.74 26.50 5.18
C ARG A 133 13.77 25.55 5.88
N VAL A 134 14.12 25.02 7.05
CA VAL A 134 13.32 24.02 7.78
C VAL A 134 13.04 24.49 9.21
N ARG A 135 11.76 24.54 9.59
CA ARG A 135 11.29 24.87 10.95
C ARG A 135 10.36 23.78 11.48
N LYS A 136 10.18 23.74 12.81
CA LYS A 136 9.33 22.74 13.47
C LYS A 136 7.91 23.27 13.65
N CYS A 137 6.92 22.39 13.46
CA CYS A 137 5.54 22.70 13.78
C CYS A 137 5.39 22.95 15.30
N PRO A 138 4.77 24.06 15.74
CA PRO A 138 4.61 24.35 17.17
C PRO A 138 3.70 23.34 17.91
N LYS A 139 2.84 22.62 17.19
CA LYS A 139 1.92 21.62 17.79
C LYS A 139 2.50 20.21 17.85
N CYS A 140 3.07 19.72 16.75
CA CYS A 140 3.49 18.31 16.64
C CYS A 140 4.99 18.13 16.39
N GLN A 141 5.76 19.23 16.37
CA GLN A 141 7.21 19.25 16.17
C GLN A 141 7.69 18.62 14.85
N ALA A 142 6.78 18.36 13.92
CA ALA A 142 7.12 17.89 12.58
C ALA A 142 8.01 18.92 11.86
N PRO A 143 9.10 18.50 11.19
CA PRO A 143 9.89 19.40 10.35
C PRO A 143 9.05 19.82 9.15
N ILE A 144 9.05 21.12 8.85
CA ILE A 144 8.32 21.74 7.75
C ILE A 144 9.33 22.56 6.97
N GLU A 145 9.44 22.28 5.68
CA GLU A 145 10.24 23.07 4.74
C GLU A 145 9.37 24.14 4.08
N LYS A 146 9.90 25.36 3.94
CA LYS A 146 9.18 26.46 3.28
C LYS A 146 9.31 26.37 1.76
N ASN A 147 8.18 26.21 1.07
CA ASN A 147 8.12 26.06 -0.40
C ASN A 147 7.72 27.35 -1.15
N GLY A 148 7.57 28.51 -0.49
CA GLY A 148 7.22 29.77 -1.16
C GLY A 148 6.84 30.95 -0.24
N GLY A 149 6.70 32.15 -0.82
CA GLY A 149 6.75 33.49 -0.20
C GLY A 149 5.69 33.93 0.82
N CYS A 150 4.85 33.05 1.37
CA CYS A 150 3.92 33.39 2.46
C CYS A 150 4.45 32.88 3.81
N ASN A 151 4.28 33.66 4.90
CA ASN A 151 4.65 33.22 6.25
C ASN A 151 3.55 32.42 6.96
N HIS A 152 2.30 32.52 6.49
CA HIS A 152 1.21 31.70 7.02
C HIS A 152 1.32 30.27 6.47
N MET A 153 1.73 29.34 7.33
CA MET A 153 1.99 27.95 6.99
C MET A 153 0.93 27.03 7.60
N HIS A 154 0.69 25.89 6.95
CA HIS A 154 -0.18 24.84 7.48
C HIS A 154 0.62 23.54 7.61
N CYS A 155 0.51 22.88 8.76
CA CYS A 155 1.18 21.60 8.98
C CYS A 155 0.41 20.47 8.31
N THR A 156 1.01 19.79 7.35
CA THR A 156 0.41 18.62 6.65
C THR A 156 0.19 17.43 7.59
N ARG A 157 0.93 17.33 8.70
CA ARG A 157 0.81 16.24 9.68
C ARG A 157 -0.36 16.42 10.64
N CYS A 158 -0.59 17.63 11.16
CA CYS A 158 -1.58 17.88 12.23
C CYS A 158 -2.65 18.92 11.89
N GLY A 159 -2.61 19.51 10.70
CA GLY A 159 -3.56 20.51 10.20
C GLY A 159 -3.46 21.90 10.86
N ARG A 160 -2.50 22.13 11.75
CA ARG A 160 -2.36 23.42 12.44
C ARG A 160 -1.82 24.49 11.50
N HIS A 161 -2.50 25.62 11.44
CA HIS A 161 -2.01 26.87 10.86
C HIS A 161 -1.10 27.62 11.85
N PHE A 162 0.02 28.16 11.37
CA PHE A 162 0.98 28.91 12.17
C PHE A 162 1.84 29.84 11.30
N ASP A 163 2.40 30.87 11.91
CA ASP A 163 3.35 31.76 11.23
C ASP A 163 4.78 31.20 11.27
N TRP A 164 5.44 31.20 10.12
CA TRP A 164 6.80 30.71 9.93
C TRP A 164 7.82 31.42 10.82
N THR A 165 7.69 32.73 11.02
CA THR A 165 8.62 33.51 11.86
C THR A 165 8.51 33.18 13.34
N ALA A 166 7.32 32.79 13.80
CA ALA A 166 7.03 32.43 15.18
C ALA A 166 7.32 30.95 15.52
N SER A 167 7.68 30.13 14.53
CA SER A 167 8.01 28.71 14.76
C SER A 167 9.50 28.50 15.03
N GLN A 168 9.85 27.49 15.84
CA GLN A 168 11.25 27.24 16.21
C GLN A 168 12.06 26.69 15.03
N SER A 169 13.26 27.25 14.83
CA SER A 169 14.30 26.72 13.94
C SER A 169 14.64 25.29 14.36
N ALA A 170 14.76 24.39 13.39
CA ALA A 170 15.06 22.99 13.69
C ALA A 170 16.48 22.79 14.30
N GLY A 171 17.34 23.81 14.22
CA GLY A 171 18.74 23.78 14.63
C GLY A 171 19.09 24.35 16.01
N ASP A 172 18.17 24.99 16.75
CA ASP A 172 18.54 25.64 18.02
C ASP A 172 18.24 24.74 19.24
N PRO A 173 19.26 24.30 20.01
CA PRO A 173 19.05 23.49 21.21
C PRO A 173 18.60 24.30 22.44
N ASN A 174 18.38 25.61 22.32
CA ASN A 174 18.24 26.50 23.49
C ASN A 174 16.99 27.41 23.46
N ALA A 175 15.83 26.87 23.08
CA ALA A 175 14.54 27.57 23.15
C ALA A 175 13.52 26.88 24.08
N ALA A 176 14.00 26.05 25.01
CA ALA A 176 13.18 25.44 26.06
C ALA A 176 13.37 26.17 27.41
N ALA A 177 13.19 27.49 27.43
CA ALA A 177 13.09 28.25 28.69
C ALA A 177 12.53 29.66 28.44
N SER A 178 11.20 29.80 28.45
CA SER A 178 10.48 30.92 29.08
C SER A 178 8.99 30.73 28.87
N HIS A 179 8.35 30.16 29.88
CA HIS A 179 6.95 30.43 30.14
C HIS A 179 6.81 31.85 30.68
N ASP A 180 5.70 32.49 30.29
CA ASP A 180 4.99 33.55 31.01
C ASP A 180 5.46 35.01 30.83
N ALA A 181 4.64 35.79 30.11
CA ALA A 181 4.05 37.05 30.58
C ALA A 181 3.18 37.68 29.49
N SER A 182 1.87 37.76 29.74
CA SER A 182 0.98 38.79 29.18
C SER A 182 0.77 39.86 30.26
N PRO A 183 0.17 41.06 30.03
CA PRO A 183 -0.15 41.80 28.80
C PRO A 183 0.44 43.23 28.80
N ARG A 184 0.46 43.93 27.65
CA ARG A 184 0.23 45.40 27.60
C ARG A 184 0.02 45.98 26.19
N GLU A 185 -1.21 46.45 25.99
CA GLU A 185 -1.69 47.69 25.36
C GLU A 185 -0.80 48.46 24.36
N GLY A 186 -1.37 48.71 23.17
CA GLY A 186 -0.90 49.65 22.14
C GLY A 186 -1.47 49.24 20.79
N GLY A 187 -2.67 49.69 20.38
CA GLY A 187 -2.84 51.00 19.76
C GLY A 187 -3.17 50.82 18.28
N PHE A 188 -4.45 50.63 17.96
CA PHE A 188 -4.98 50.68 16.59
C PHE A 188 -4.80 52.11 16.05
N GLN A 189 -4.00 52.27 15.00
CA GLN A 189 -4.06 53.47 14.17
C GLN A 189 -4.25 53.08 12.69
N HIS A 190 -5.49 53.34 12.25
CA HIS A 190 -5.90 53.74 10.91
C HIS A 190 -5.76 52.73 9.75
N PHE A 191 -6.86 52.02 9.47
CA PHE A 191 -7.13 51.37 8.18
C PHE A 191 -8.03 52.32 7.37
N ASP A 192 -7.51 52.86 6.26
CA ASP A 192 -8.25 53.70 5.32
C ASP A 192 -8.66 52.86 4.09
N PRO A 193 -9.97 52.64 3.84
CA PRO A 193 -10.44 51.68 2.83
C PRO A 193 -10.48 52.24 1.40
N HIS A 194 -10.01 53.45 1.13
CA HIS A 194 -10.18 54.10 -0.19
C HIS A 194 -9.00 53.98 -1.17
N ASN A 195 -7.96 53.20 -0.88
CA ASN A 195 -6.77 53.11 -1.74
C ASN A 195 -6.50 51.72 -2.37
N LEU A 196 -7.56 50.97 -2.67
CA LEU A 196 -7.47 49.60 -3.19
C LEU A 196 -7.65 49.45 -4.72
N PHE A 197 -7.82 50.56 -5.46
CA PHE A 197 -7.93 50.52 -6.91
C PHE A 197 -7.16 51.69 -7.57
N GLY A 198 -5.85 51.53 -7.69
CA GLY A 198 -4.96 52.45 -8.39
C GLY A 198 -4.02 51.73 -9.36
N GLY A 199 -4.54 51.38 -10.54
CA GLY A 199 -3.83 51.23 -11.81
C GLY A 199 -2.60 50.30 -11.89
N HIS A 200 -2.80 49.03 -12.24
CA HIS A 200 -1.84 48.21 -13.03
C HIS A 200 -2.50 46.89 -13.55
N ALA A 201 -3.73 46.96 -14.04
CA ALA A 201 -4.54 45.76 -14.33
C ALA A 201 -4.34 45.12 -15.72
N GLN A 202 -3.57 45.72 -16.63
CA GLN A 202 -3.60 45.29 -18.04
C GLN A 202 -2.44 44.39 -18.51
N ALA A 203 -1.40 44.18 -17.69
CA ALA A 203 -0.25 43.34 -18.06
C ALA A 203 -0.21 41.95 -17.36
N VAL A 204 -0.86 41.80 -16.21
CA VAL A 204 -0.78 40.55 -15.42
C VAL A 204 -1.90 39.56 -15.78
N PHE A 205 -3.06 40.05 -16.22
CA PHE A 205 -4.20 39.18 -16.57
C PHE A 205 -3.89 38.28 -17.80
N GLY A 206 -3.10 38.73 -18.77
CA GLY A 206 -2.74 37.91 -19.94
C GLY A 206 -1.82 36.73 -19.62
N GLN A 207 -0.88 36.89 -18.68
CA GLN A 207 0.08 35.85 -18.32
C GLN A 207 -0.52 34.75 -17.43
N VAL A 208 -1.49 35.09 -16.58
CA VAL A 208 -2.16 34.12 -15.72
C VAL A 208 -3.18 33.28 -16.49
N PHE A 209 -3.95 33.89 -17.41
CA PHE A 209 -4.92 33.16 -18.24
C PHE A 209 -4.26 32.26 -19.31
N GLY A 210 -3.13 32.69 -19.90
CA GLY A 210 -2.38 31.85 -20.85
C GLY A 210 -1.75 30.61 -20.19
N ASN A 211 -1.27 30.74 -18.96
CA ASN A 211 -0.71 29.61 -18.21
C ASN A 211 -1.78 28.59 -17.79
N MET A 212 -3.01 29.02 -17.46
CA MET A 212 -4.07 28.09 -17.06
C MET A 212 -4.55 27.20 -18.22
N GLN A 213 -4.62 27.74 -19.44
CA GLN A 213 -4.97 26.97 -20.64
C GLN A 213 -3.87 25.97 -21.03
N ASN A 214 -2.60 26.38 -20.90
CA ASN A 214 -1.45 25.51 -21.18
C ASN A 214 -1.38 24.32 -20.20
N TRP A 215 -1.69 24.54 -18.92
CA TRP A 215 -1.77 23.45 -17.92
C TRP A 215 -2.93 22.47 -18.18
N GLN A 216 -4.09 22.96 -18.64
CA GLN A 216 -5.22 22.09 -19.00
C GLN A 216 -4.90 21.20 -20.20
N GLN A 217 -4.29 21.75 -21.25
CA GLN A 217 -3.88 21.00 -22.44
C GLN A 217 -2.82 19.93 -22.09
N GLN A 218 -1.82 20.28 -21.28
CA GLN A 218 -0.81 19.31 -20.83
C GLN A 218 -1.41 18.18 -19.97
N ALA A 219 -2.40 18.49 -19.12
CA ALA A 219 -3.09 17.47 -18.32
C ALA A 219 -3.89 16.50 -19.19
N GLU A 220 -4.61 17.01 -20.20
CA GLU A 220 -5.36 16.18 -21.16
C GLU A 220 -4.42 15.29 -21.99
N GLU A 221 -3.29 15.81 -22.47
CA GLU A 221 -2.28 15.01 -23.18
C GLU A 221 -1.67 13.92 -22.30
N HIS A 222 -1.38 14.20 -21.04
CA HIS A 222 -0.87 13.20 -20.09
C HIS A 222 -1.91 12.11 -19.81
N HIS A 223 -3.19 12.46 -19.68
CA HIS A 223 -4.27 11.50 -19.49
C HIS A 223 -4.48 10.62 -20.73
N ALA A 224 -4.40 11.20 -21.94
CA ALA A 224 -4.51 10.46 -23.20
C ALA A 224 -3.36 9.45 -23.35
N ARG A 225 -2.10 9.86 -23.11
CA ARG A 225 -0.94 8.97 -23.14
C ARG A 225 -1.01 7.86 -22.09
N ALA A 226 -1.52 8.16 -20.89
CA ALA A 226 -1.73 7.17 -19.84
C ALA A 226 -2.81 6.14 -20.24
N ALA A 227 -3.88 6.58 -20.92
CA ALA A 227 -4.94 5.70 -21.41
C ALA A 227 -4.43 4.76 -22.52
N GLU A 228 -3.63 5.28 -23.47
CA GLU A 228 -2.99 4.47 -24.52
C GLU A 228 -2.01 3.45 -23.94
N ALA A 229 -1.18 3.84 -22.96
CA ALA A 229 -0.26 2.94 -22.28
C ALA A 229 -1.00 1.82 -21.52
N HIS A 230 -2.13 2.13 -20.89
CA HIS A 230 -2.95 1.15 -20.20
C HIS A 230 -3.62 0.16 -21.18
N ALA A 231 -4.13 0.64 -22.32
CA ALA A 231 -4.67 -0.21 -23.37
C ALA A 231 -3.60 -1.15 -23.95
N ALA A 232 -2.40 -0.65 -24.23
CA ALA A 232 -1.28 -1.47 -24.68
C ALA A 232 -0.87 -2.54 -23.65
N HIS A 233 -0.88 -2.20 -22.36
CA HIS A 233 -0.60 -3.17 -21.29
C HIS A 233 -1.68 -4.26 -21.18
N GLN A 234 -2.96 -3.89 -21.31
CA GLN A 234 -4.08 -4.84 -21.33
C GLN A 234 -3.99 -5.80 -22.51
N GLU A 235 -3.67 -5.31 -23.70
CA GLU A 235 -3.47 -6.16 -24.87
C GLU A 235 -2.28 -7.12 -24.69
N ALA A 236 -1.18 -6.64 -24.11
CA ALA A 236 -0.01 -7.48 -23.83
C ALA A 236 -0.35 -8.59 -22.81
N HIS A 237 -1.12 -8.26 -21.77
CA HIS A 237 -1.58 -9.24 -20.79
C HIS A 237 -2.51 -10.29 -21.42
N ALA A 238 -3.47 -9.85 -22.24
CA ALA A 238 -4.38 -10.76 -22.95
C ALA A 238 -3.63 -11.72 -23.89
N ARG A 239 -2.60 -11.23 -24.61
CA ARG A 239 -1.74 -12.07 -25.46
C ARG A 239 -0.93 -13.08 -24.64
N ALA A 240 -0.37 -12.66 -23.51
CA ALA A 240 0.37 -13.55 -22.62
C ALA A 240 -0.52 -14.67 -22.04
N GLU A 241 -1.75 -14.34 -21.63
CA GLU A 241 -2.72 -15.33 -21.18
C GLU A 241 -3.10 -16.33 -22.27
N GLN A 242 -3.33 -15.87 -23.50
CA GLN A 242 -3.63 -16.75 -24.63
C GLN A 242 -2.48 -17.70 -24.94
N GLN A 243 -1.23 -17.21 -24.91
CA GLN A 243 -0.04 -18.05 -25.09
C GLN A 243 0.11 -19.07 -23.96
N ALA A 244 -0.13 -18.67 -22.71
CA ALA A 244 -0.08 -19.58 -21.57
C ALA A 244 -1.15 -20.68 -21.65
N ARG A 245 -2.39 -20.34 -22.06
CA ARG A 245 -3.46 -21.32 -22.29
C ARG A 245 -3.10 -22.30 -23.41
N ALA A 246 -2.59 -21.80 -24.54
CA ALA A 246 -2.17 -22.63 -25.65
C ALA A 246 -1.01 -23.56 -25.27
N ALA A 247 -0.02 -23.07 -24.51
CA ALA A 247 1.09 -23.88 -24.02
C ALA A 247 0.61 -24.98 -23.05
N HIS A 248 -0.34 -24.66 -22.16
CA HIS A 248 -0.93 -25.64 -21.25
C HIS A 248 -1.69 -26.73 -22.02
N GLU A 249 -2.47 -26.36 -23.03
CA GLU A 249 -3.21 -27.31 -23.87
C GLU A 249 -2.26 -28.23 -24.66
N GLN A 250 -1.20 -27.68 -25.25
CA GLN A 250 -0.16 -28.45 -25.94
C GLN A 250 0.53 -29.44 -24.99
N ALA A 251 0.88 -29.01 -23.77
CA ALA A 251 1.48 -29.89 -22.76
C ALA A 251 0.53 -31.05 -22.38
N GLN A 252 -0.77 -30.77 -22.22
CA GLN A 252 -1.76 -31.83 -21.97
C GLN A 252 -1.90 -32.80 -23.14
N GLN A 253 -1.86 -32.32 -24.39
CA GLN A 253 -1.91 -33.17 -25.58
C GLN A 253 -0.69 -34.08 -25.67
N GLN A 254 0.51 -33.53 -25.42
CA GLN A 254 1.75 -34.33 -25.39
C GLN A 254 1.72 -35.39 -24.28
N ALA A 255 1.22 -35.05 -23.08
CA ALA A 255 1.09 -36.00 -21.98
C ALA A 255 0.10 -37.13 -22.31
N ARG A 256 -1.05 -36.81 -22.95
CA ARG A 256 -2.02 -37.81 -23.42
C ARG A 256 -1.39 -38.75 -24.45
N ALA A 257 -0.71 -38.20 -25.47
CA ALA A 257 -0.04 -38.99 -26.50
C ALA A 257 1.07 -39.89 -25.93
N ALA A 258 1.84 -39.40 -24.97
CA ALA A 258 2.85 -40.19 -24.28
C ALA A 258 2.24 -41.35 -23.48
N HIS A 259 1.11 -41.11 -22.81
CA HIS A 259 0.38 -42.15 -22.08
C HIS A 259 -0.17 -43.23 -23.02
N GLU A 260 -0.78 -42.84 -24.14
CA GLU A 260 -1.27 -43.77 -25.16
C GLU A 260 -0.13 -44.60 -25.78
N ALA A 261 1.00 -43.97 -26.09
CA ALA A 261 2.18 -44.67 -26.59
C ALA A 261 2.75 -45.67 -25.57
N ALA A 262 2.77 -45.32 -24.29
CA ALA A 262 3.19 -46.23 -23.21
C ALA A 262 2.24 -47.42 -23.07
N GLN A 263 0.92 -47.19 -23.14
CA GLN A 263 -0.08 -48.26 -23.12
C GLN A 263 0.05 -49.19 -24.33
N ALA A 264 0.29 -48.63 -25.53
CA ALA A 264 0.48 -49.42 -26.75
C ALA A 264 1.73 -50.32 -26.66
N ARG A 265 2.84 -49.80 -26.11
CA ARG A 265 4.05 -50.59 -25.84
C ARG A 265 3.79 -51.72 -24.84
N ALA A 266 3.12 -51.42 -23.72
CA ALA A 266 2.76 -52.43 -22.72
C ALA A 266 1.85 -53.54 -23.29
N ARG A 267 0.94 -53.21 -24.21
CA ARG A 267 0.11 -54.20 -24.93
C ARG A 267 0.93 -55.06 -25.89
N ALA A 268 1.96 -54.51 -26.54
CA ALA A 268 2.83 -55.26 -27.43
C ALA A 268 3.79 -56.20 -26.68
N GLU A 269 4.17 -55.86 -25.45
CA GLU A 269 5.04 -56.66 -24.56
C GLU A 269 4.28 -57.69 -23.71
N ALA A 270 2.94 -57.72 -23.77
CA ALA A 270 2.13 -58.70 -23.06
C ALA A 270 2.41 -60.13 -23.59
N PRO A 271 2.87 -61.07 -22.75
CA PRO A 271 3.18 -62.42 -23.21
C PRO A 271 1.90 -63.14 -23.67
N ASN A 272 1.99 -63.80 -24.83
CA ASN A 272 0.92 -64.62 -25.38
C ASN A 272 0.52 -65.72 -24.36
N PRO A 273 -0.74 -65.78 -23.90
CA PRO A 273 -1.17 -66.76 -22.90
C PRO A 273 -1.05 -68.23 -23.36
N GLY A 274 -0.72 -68.47 -24.63
CA GLY A 274 -0.54 -69.81 -25.20
C GLY A 274 0.71 -70.59 -24.78
N ASN A 275 1.70 -69.98 -24.10
CA ASN A 275 2.99 -70.66 -23.83
C ASN A 275 3.26 -71.00 -22.35
N PHE A 276 2.30 -70.82 -21.44
CA PHE A 276 2.50 -71.13 -20.02
C PHE A 276 2.22 -72.59 -19.66
N PHE A 277 1.52 -73.35 -20.51
CA PHE A 277 1.12 -74.73 -20.19
C PHE A 277 2.18 -75.80 -20.52
N SER A 278 3.25 -75.45 -21.25
CA SER A 278 4.25 -76.43 -21.72
C SER A 278 5.39 -76.68 -20.72
N ASN A 279 5.69 -75.71 -19.84
CA ASN A 279 6.86 -75.78 -18.95
C ASN A 279 6.55 -76.25 -17.51
N PHE A 280 5.28 -76.51 -17.17
CA PHE A 280 4.88 -76.91 -15.80
C PHE A 280 4.66 -78.43 -15.63
N MET A 281 4.75 -79.23 -16.69
CA MET A 281 4.53 -80.69 -16.67
C MET A 281 5.80 -81.49 -17.02
N GLY A 282 6.98 -81.04 -16.57
CA GLY A 282 8.24 -81.73 -16.86
C GLY A 282 9.36 -81.41 -15.89
N GLY A 283 9.30 -81.94 -14.66
CA GLY A 283 10.43 -81.88 -13.74
C GLY A 283 10.06 -82.13 -12.28
N GLN A 284 9.84 -83.38 -11.91
CA GLN A 284 9.78 -83.82 -10.52
C GLN A 284 11.19 -83.84 -9.90
N GLY A 285 11.33 -83.30 -8.70
CA GLY A 285 12.52 -83.45 -7.84
C GLY A 285 12.31 -82.71 -6.51
N PRO A 286 12.31 -83.38 -5.34
CA PRO A 286 11.70 -82.83 -4.12
C PRO A 286 12.69 -82.12 -3.20
N GLY A 287 12.24 -81.07 -2.52
CA GLY A 287 12.89 -80.56 -1.30
C GLY A 287 12.78 -79.06 -1.10
N GLY A 288 12.20 -78.64 0.04
CA GLY A 288 12.44 -77.32 0.62
C GLY A 288 11.29 -76.30 0.49
N PHE A 289 10.09 -76.64 0.95
CA PHE A 289 9.08 -75.64 1.33
C PHE A 289 9.26 -75.38 2.82
N ASP A 290 9.94 -74.29 3.19
CA ASP A 290 9.64 -73.46 4.36
C ASP A 290 10.75 -72.42 4.57
N GLN A 291 10.33 -71.23 5.04
CA GLN A 291 11.13 -70.08 5.48
C GLN A 291 11.52 -69.04 4.42
N ALA A 292 10.63 -68.06 4.20
CA ALA A 292 10.99 -66.63 4.22
C ALA A 292 9.73 -65.78 3.98
N PHE A 293 8.89 -65.57 5.00
CA PHE A 293 7.79 -64.60 4.91
C PHE A 293 7.51 -63.84 6.22
N ASP A 294 8.55 -63.56 7.01
CA ASP A 294 8.44 -62.61 8.14
C ASP A 294 9.75 -61.83 8.32
N GLN A 295 9.89 -60.73 7.60
CA GLN A 295 10.81 -59.63 7.93
C GLN A 295 10.55 -58.39 7.06
N VAL A 296 9.33 -57.83 7.13
CA VAL A 296 9.04 -56.48 6.60
C VAL A 296 8.13 -55.72 7.57
N PHE A 297 8.54 -55.60 8.83
CA PHE A 297 8.08 -54.56 9.75
C PHE A 297 9.19 -54.26 10.77
N ALA A 298 10.26 -53.62 10.30
CA ALA A 298 11.22 -52.89 11.13
C ALA A 298 11.95 -51.86 10.25
N ASN A 299 11.38 -50.64 10.19
CA ASN A 299 12.06 -49.34 10.22
C ASN A 299 11.07 -48.22 9.96
#